data_AF-A0ABD7GN76-F1
#
_entry.id   AF-A0ABD7GN76-F1
#
_cell.length_a   1.000
_cell.length_b   1.000
_cell.length_c   1.000
_cell.angle_alpha   90.00
_cell.angle_beta   90.00
_cell.angle_gamma   90.00
#
_symmetry.space_group_name_H-M   'P 1'
#
loop_
_entity.id
_entity.type
_entity.pdbx_description
1 polymer ?
#
loop_
_entity_poly.entity_id
_entity_poly.type
_entity_poly.pdbx_seq_one_letter_code
_entity_poly.pdbx_strand_id
1 'polypeptide(L)' 'HIKDLANALDTSHGVGAQLPLTAAVMEMMQALRADGLGTADHSALACYYEKLAKVEVTR' A
#
# COMPACT_ATOMS: atom_id res chain seq x y z
N HIS A 1 -0.95 8.63 3.07
CA HIS A 1 -1.03 7.17 3.32
C HIS A 1 0.30 6.48 3.34
N ILE A 2 1.17 6.59 2.32
CA ILE A 2 2.56 6.07 2.42
C ILE A 2 3.29 6.61 3.65
N LYS A 3 3.11 7.91 3.96
CA LYS A 3 3.66 8.53 5.18
C LYS A 3 3.13 7.88 6.46
N ASP A 4 1.85 7.54 6.51
CA ASP A 4 1.21 6.97 7.69
C ASP A 4 1.65 5.51 7.91
N LEU A 5 1.78 4.74 6.81
CA LEU A 5 2.37 3.40 6.85
C LEU A 5 3.85 3.43 7.26
N ALA A 6 4.62 4.41 6.78
CA ALA A 6 6.01 4.60 7.20
C ALA A 6 6.09 4.84 8.71
N ASN A 7 5.28 5.73 9.25
CA ASN A 7 5.21 6.01 10.69
C ASN A 7 4.83 4.76 11.51
N ALA A 8 3.88 3.96 11.01
CA ALA A 8 3.46 2.73 11.67
C ALA A 8 4.58 1.68 11.69
N LEU A 9 5.30 1.51 10.57
CA LEU A 9 6.44 0.60 10.48
C LEU A 9 7.60 1.05 11.38
N ASP A 10 7.94 2.33 11.37
CA ASP A 10 8.99 2.90 12.22
C ASP A 10 8.67 2.71 13.72
N THR A 11 7.42 2.97 14.11
CA THR A 11 6.98 2.74 15.49
C THR A 11 7.07 1.25 15.84
N SER A 12 6.63 0.37 14.94
CA SER A 12 6.66 -1.08 15.16
C SER A 12 8.08 -1.64 15.31
N HIS A 13 9.04 -1.14 14.53
CA HIS A 13 10.46 -1.45 14.70
C HIS A 13 10.99 -0.96 16.05
N GLY A 14 10.57 0.23 16.50
CA GLY A 14 10.96 0.78 17.80
C GLY A 14 10.43 0.01 19.00
N VAL A 15 9.24 -0.60 18.90
CA VAL A 15 8.63 -1.38 19.99
C VAL A 15 8.76 -2.90 19.83
N GLY A 16 9.42 -3.38 18.76
CA GLY A 16 9.56 -4.81 18.45
C GLY A 16 8.25 -5.50 18.05
N ALA A 17 7.25 -4.75 17.59
CA ALA A 17 5.99 -5.29 17.11
C ALA A 17 6.10 -5.73 15.65
N GLN A 18 5.69 -6.96 15.35
CA GLN A 18 5.76 -7.49 14.00
C GLN A 18 4.48 -7.11 13.23
N LEU A 19 4.64 -6.31 12.17
CA LEU A 19 3.54 -5.86 11.31
C LEU A 19 3.68 -6.36 9.86
N PRO A 20 3.62 -7.68 9.62
CA PRO A 20 3.85 -8.26 8.29
C PRO A 20 2.83 -7.78 7.25
N LEU A 21 1.57 -7.59 7.65
CA LEU A 21 0.52 -7.08 6.76
C LEU A 21 0.75 -5.61 6.39
N THR A 22 1.22 -4.79 7.34
CA THR A 22 1.55 -3.38 7.07
C THR A 22 2.74 -3.27 6.13
N ALA A 23 3.75 -4.13 6.27
CA ALA A 23 4.87 -4.19 5.34
C ALA A 23 4.42 -4.55 3.92
N ALA A 24 3.55 -5.56 3.77
CA ALA A 24 3.01 -5.93 2.46
C ALA A 24 2.22 -4.79 1.80
N VAL A 25 1.39 -4.06 2.56
CA VAL A 25 0.64 -2.91 2.03
C VAL A 25 1.57 -1.75 1.65
N MET A 26 2.68 -1.56 2.38
CA MET A 26 3.70 -0.58 2.03
C MET A 26 4.31 -0.88 0.66
N GLU A 27 4.60 -2.14 0.35
CA GLU A 27 5.11 -2.55 -0.97
C GLU A 27 4.07 -2.34 -2.08
N MET A 28 2.80 -2.68 -1.84
CA MET A 28 1.71 -2.41 -2.80
C MET A 28 1.61 -0.91 -3.11
N MET A 29 1.71 -0.05 -2.09
CA MET A 29 1.69 1.40 -2.25
C MET A 29 2.92 1.93 -3.00
N GLN A 30 4.09 1.34 -2.79
CA GLN A 30 5.30 1.69 -3.55
C GLN A 30 5.19 1.29 -5.03
N ALA A 31 4.61 0.13 -5.33
CA ALA A 31 4.33 -0.30 -6.69
C ALA A 31 3.36 0.68 -7.40
N LEU A 32 2.29 1.09 -6.72
CA LEU A 32 1.36 2.11 -7.24
C LEU A 32 2.03 3.47 -7.47
N ARG A 33 2.95 3.87 -6.58
CA ARG A 33 3.74 5.08 -6.75
C ARG A 33 4.66 5.00 -7.97
N ALA A 34 5.31 3.86 -8.20
CA ALA A 34 6.16 3.63 -9.37
C ALA A 34 5.35 3.68 -10.67
N ASP A 35 4.10 3.22 -10.63
CA ASP A 35 3.15 3.26 -11.76
C ASP A 35 2.54 4.65 -12.01
N GLY A 36 3.00 5.70 -11.32
CA GLY A 36 2.49 7.06 -11.49
C GLY A 36 1.14 7.34 -10.81
N LEU A 37 0.58 6.35 -10.10
CA LEU A 37 -0.66 6.47 -9.32
C LEU A 37 -0.40 6.94 -7.88
N GLY A 38 0.78 7.49 -7.59
CA GLY A 38 1.19 7.87 -6.23
C GLY A 38 0.38 8.98 -5.56
N THR A 39 -0.46 9.70 -6.33
CA THR A 39 -1.40 10.71 -5.83
C THR A 39 -2.84 10.21 -5.76
N ALA A 40 -3.13 9.03 -6.31
CA ALA A 40 -4.42 8.39 -6.13
C ALA A 40 -4.51 7.99 -4.65
N ASP A 41 -5.53 8.54 -3.98
CA ASP A 41 -5.84 8.28 -2.58
C ASP A 41 -6.03 6.76 -2.32
N HIS A 42 -6.31 6.34 -1.08
CA HIS A 42 -6.35 4.92 -0.65
C HIS A 42 -7.12 3.96 -1.56
N SER A 43 -8.01 4.46 -2.41
CA SER A 43 -8.69 3.70 -3.47
C SER A 43 -7.72 3.07 -4.50
N ALA A 44 -6.48 3.53 -4.60
CA ALA A 44 -5.46 2.97 -5.50
C ALA A 44 -5.08 1.51 -5.16
N LEU A 45 -5.33 1.05 -3.94
CA LEU A 45 -5.18 -0.36 -3.57
C LEU A 45 -6.10 -1.27 -4.40
N ALA A 46 -7.32 -0.81 -4.72
CA ALA A 46 -8.18 -1.54 -5.65
C ALA A 46 -7.51 -1.64 -7.03
N CYS A 47 -6.94 -0.54 -7.53
CA CYS A 47 -6.21 -0.53 -8.80
C CYS A 47 -5.00 -1.49 -8.82
N TYR A 48 -4.35 -1.72 -7.67
CA TYR A 48 -3.30 -2.73 -7.56
C TYR A 48 -3.84 -4.14 -7.81
N TYR A 49 -4.95 -4.51 -7.15
CA TYR A 49 -5.58 -5.81 -7.35
C TYR A 49 -6.21 -5.96 -8.73
N GLU A 50 -6.79 -4.89 -9.28
CA GLU A 50 -7.35 -4.87 -10.64
C GLU A 50 -6.27 -5.16 -11.68
N LYS A 51 -5.10 -4.52 -11.56
CA LYS A 51 -3.94 -4.78 -12.42
C LYS A 51 -3.43 -6.21 -12.30
N LEU A 52 -3.33 -6.73 -11.07
CA LEU A 52 -2.83 -8.08 -10.82
C LEU A 52 -3.79 -9.15 -11.36
N ALA A 53 -5.09 -8.93 -11.18
CA ALA A 53 -6.16 -9.82 -11.62
C ALA A 53 -6.54 -9.64 -13.10
N LYS A 54 -6.08 -8.54 -13.75
CA LYS A 54 -6.51 -8.10 -15.09
C LYS A 54 -8.04 -7.96 -15.21
N VAL A 55 -8.67 -7.50 -14.13
CA VAL A 55 -10.12 -7.32 -14.01
C VAL A 55 -10.36 -5.93 -13.42
N GLU A 56 -11.37 -5.22 -13.92
CA GLU A 56 -11.77 -3.91 -13.39
C GLU A 56 -12.97 -4.11 -12.44
N VAL A 57 -12.95 -3.47 -11.26
CA VAL A 57 -14.04 -3.53 -10.28
C VAL A 57 -15.10 -2.52 -10.68
N THR A 58 -16.07 -2.97 -11.49
CA THR A 58 -17.24 -2.17 -11.89
C THR A 58 -18.43 -2.44 -10.96
N ARG A 59 -19.35 -1.48 -10.87
CA ARG A 59 -20.54 -1.55 -10.02
C ARG A 59 -21.58 -2.57 -10.48
#